data_AF-A0A6B3CQX7-F1
#
_entry.id   AF-A0A6B3CQX7-F1
#
_cell.length_a   1.000
_cell.length_b   1.000
_cell.length_c   1.000
_cell.angle_alpha   90.00
_cell.angle_beta   90.00
_cell.angle_gamma   90.00
#
_symmetry.space_group_name_H-M   'P 1'
#
loop_
_entity.id
_entity.type
_entity.pdbx_description
1 polymer ?
#
loop_
_entity_poly.entity_id
_entity_poly.type
_entity_poly.pdbx_seq_one_letter_code
_entity_poly.pdbx_strand_id
1 'polypeptide(L)' 'MPEARTPTRKPGTEGPLTGVRVVELAGIGPGPFAAMLLADLGADVVRVDRPGGPGLGIDPARDVTNRNKRSVV' A
#
# COMPACT_ATOMS: atom_id res chain seq x y z
N MET A 1 -24.18 15.43 -7.98
CA MET A 1 -22.77 15.04 -7.83
C MET A 1 -22.75 13.56 -7.44
N PRO A 2 -22.22 12.64 -8.25
CA PRO A 2 -22.20 11.23 -7.86
C PRO A 2 -21.15 11.05 -6.76
N GLU A 3 -21.60 10.54 -5.62
CA GLU A 3 -20.79 10.22 -4.45
C GLU A 3 -19.73 9.17 -4.83
N ALA A 4 -18.46 9.51 -4.67
CA ALA A 4 -17.36 8.61 -4.97
C ALA A 4 -17.46 7.38 -4.04
N ARG A 5 -17.86 6.24 -4.61
CA ARG A 5 -17.92 4.96 -3.90
C ARG A 5 -16.56 4.66 -3.28
N THR A 6 -16.49 4.76 -1.95
CA THR A 6 -15.33 4.29 -1.19
C THR A 6 -15.13 2.80 -1.51
N PRO A 7 -13.93 2.37 -1.97
CA PRO A 7 -13.66 0.96 -2.18
C PRO A 7 -13.63 0.27 -0.81
N THR A 8 -14.68 -0.48 -0.48
CA THR A 8 -14.76 -1.24 0.77
C THR A 8 -13.96 -2.54 0.64
N ARG A 9 -12.79 -2.62 1.29
CA ARG A 9 -12.10 -3.90 1.53
C ARG A 9 -12.69 -4.58 2.77
N LYS A 10 -12.73 -5.92 2.72
CA LYS A 10 -13.09 -6.82 3.82
C LYS A 10 -12.42 -6.39 5.15
N PRO A 11 -13.17 -6.33 6.26
CA PRO A 11 -12.60 -6.15 7.59
C PRO A 11 -11.70 -7.35 7.90
N GLY A 12 -10.40 -7.17 7.75
CA GLY A 12 -9.38 -8.13 8.16
C GLY A 12 -8.61 -7.50 9.31
N THR A 13 -8.92 -7.97 10.53
CA THR A 13 -8.22 -7.74 11.81
C THR A 13 -8.05 -6.28 12.24
N GLU A 14 -8.80 -5.90 13.28
CA GLU A 14 -8.71 -4.59 13.94
C GLU A 14 -7.30 -4.37 14.53
N GLY A 15 -6.50 -3.54 13.86
CA GLY A 15 -5.22 -3.03 14.36
C GLY A 15 -5.32 -1.56 14.79
N PRO A 16 -4.30 -1.00 15.47
CA PRO A 16 -4.35 0.36 16.00
C PRO A 16 -4.50 1.45 14.93
N LEU A 17 -4.25 1.14 13.65
CA LEU A 17 -4.44 2.07 12.52
C LEU A 17 -5.71 1.77 11.70
N THR A 18 -6.66 1.02 12.26
CA THR A 18 -7.95 0.77 11.60
C THR A 18 -8.63 2.08 11.22
N GLY A 19 -9.07 2.20 9.97
CA GLY A 19 -9.71 3.40 9.44
C GLY A 19 -8.74 4.45 8.88
N VAL A 20 -7.43 4.31 9.10
CA VAL A 20 -6.41 5.17 8.48
C VAL A 20 -6.17 4.74 7.03
N ARG A 21 -6.10 5.72 6.12
CA ARG A 21 -5.74 5.50 4.71
C ARG A 21 -4.40 6.16 4.40
N VAL A 22 -3.53 5.45 3.69
CA VAL A 22 -2.17 5.92 3.37
C VAL A 22 -1.92 5.72 1.87
N VAL A 23 -1.34 6.74 1.25
CA VAL A 23 -0.80 6.65 -0.12
C VAL A 23 0.72 6.59 -0.02
N GLU A 24 1.31 5.50 -0.51
CA GLU A 24 2.75 5.36 -0.67
C GLU A 24 3.12 5.70 -2.12
N LEU A 25 4.07 6.61 -2.31
CA LEU A 25 4.69 6.83 -3.62
C LEU A 25 5.84 5.83 -3.76
N ALA A 26 5.83 5.03 -4.83
CA ALA A 26 6.81 3.96 -5.02
C ALA A 26 8.24 4.47 -4.78
N GLY A 27 8.92 3.86 -3.82
CA GLY A 27 10.28 4.18 -3.44
C GLY A 27 11.09 2.92 -3.24
N ILE A 28 12.22 3.06 -2.56
CA ILE A 28 13.08 1.95 -2.17
C ILE A 28 13.30 1.99 -0.67
N GLY A 29 13.50 0.82 -0.06
CA GLY A 29 13.94 0.66 1.33
C GLY A 29 13.05 1.35 2.38
N PRO A 30 13.46 2.50 2.93
CA PRO A 30 12.80 3.13 4.08
C PRO A 30 11.32 3.48 3.87
N GLY A 31 10.96 4.02 2.71
CA GLY A 31 9.56 4.42 2.42
C GLY A 31 8.61 3.22 2.35
N PRO A 32 8.88 2.24 1.46
CA PRO A 32 8.09 1.01 1.39
C PRO A 32 8.07 0.22 2.70
N PHE A 33 9.16 0.24 3.47
CA PHE A 33 9.22 -0.41 4.78
C PHE A 33 8.32 0.28 5.81
N ALA A 34 8.32 1.62 5.88
CA ALA A 34 7.41 2.34 6.76
C ALA A 34 5.95 2.08 6.38
N ALA A 35 5.63 2.15 5.08
CA ALA A 35 4.28 1.89 4.57
C ALA A 35 3.82 0.45 4.87
N MET A 36 4.73 -0.53 4.80
CA MET A 36 4.46 -1.92 5.19
C MET A 36 4.08 -2.03 6.67
N LEU A 37 4.82 -1.37 7.57
CA LEU A 37 4.50 -1.39 9.00
C LEU A 37 3.13 -0.76 9.29
N LEU A 38 2.77 0.32 8.60
CA LEU A 38 1.44 0.93 8.73
C LEU A 38 0.34 -0.03 8.26
N ALA A 39 0.56 -0.74 7.16
CA ALA A 39 -0.37 -1.75 6.67
C ALA A 39 -0.50 -2.94 7.63
N ASP A 40 0.61 -3.40 8.21
CA ASP A 40 0.65 -4.46 9.22
C ASP A 40 -0.15 -4.07 10.49
N LEU A 41 -0.19 -2.77 10.82
CA LEU A 41 -0.97 -2.21 11.94
C LEU A 41 -2.43 -1.90 11.59
N GLY A 42 -2.90 -2.27 10.39
CA GLY A 42 -4.31 -2.18 9.98
C GLY A 42 -4.67 -0.96 9.13
N ALA A 43 -3.71 -0.16 8.68
CA ALA A 43 -3.98 0.92 7.73
C ALA A 43 -4.32 0.38 6.33
N ASP A 44 -5.20 1.07 5.60
CA ASP A 44 -5.43 0.81 4.17
C ASP A 44 -4.37 1.55 3.36
N VAL A 45 -3.35 0.81 2.91
CA VAL A 45 -2.21 1.36 2.19
C VAL A 45 -2.29 1.01 0.70
N VAL A 46 -2.28 2.05 -0.13
CA VAL A 46 -2.16 1.94 -1.59
C VAL A 46 -0.82 2.52 -2.03
N ARG A 47 -0.01 1.69 -2.69
CA ARG A 47 1.21 2.10 -3.36
C ARG A 47 0.91 2.53 -4.79
N VAL A 48 1.44 3.68 -5.18
CA VAL A 48 1.40 4.19 -6.56
C VAL A 48 2.75 3.88 -7.21
N ASP A 49 2.74 2.94 -8.15
CA ASP A 49 3.90 2.54 -8.93
C ASP A 49 4.16 3.50 -10.09
N ARG A 50 5.42 3.51 -10.56
CA ARG A 50 5.78 4.29 -11.75
C ARG A 50 5.33 3.53 -12.99
N PRO A 51 4.79 4.23 -14.00
CA PRO A 51 4.67 3.67 -15.34
C PRO A 51 6.04 3.14 -15.81
N GLY A 52 6.08 1.92 -16.34
CA GLY A 52 7.31 1.25 -16.74
C GLY A 52 8.02 0.44 -15.64
N GLY A 53 7.47 0.40 -14.42
CA GLY A 53 7.93 -0.48 -13.35
C GLY A 53 9.04 0.12 -12.47
N PRO A 54 9.59 -0.68 -11.52
CA PRO A 54 10.60 -0.21 -10.59
C PRO A 54 11.95 0.00 -11.28
N GLY A 55 12.57 1.17 -11.07
CA GLY A 55 13.85 1.53 -11.70
C GLY A 55 15.06 0.66 -11.32
N LEU A 56 14.93 -0.23 -10.34
CA LEU A 56 15.99 -1.14 -9.90
C LEU A 56 15.79 -2.59 -10.37
N GLY A 57 14.75 -2.89 -11.15
CA GLY A 57 14.51 -4.25 -11.65
C GLY A 57 14.16 -5.29 -10.57
N ILE A 58 13.76 -4.83 -9.38
CA ILE A 58 13.23 -5.71 -8.33
C ILE A 58 11.84 -6.17 -8.78
N ASP A 59 11.62 -7.47 -8.86
CA ASP A 59 10.30 -8.04 -9.10
C ASP A 59 9.33 -7.63 -7.97
N PRO A 60 8.29 -6.82 -8.24
CA PRO A 60 7.35 -6.36 -7.21
C PRO A 60 6.66 -7.51 -6.48
N ALA A 61 6.51 -8.67 -7.14
CA ALA A 61 5.91 -9.86 -6.54
C ALA A 61 6.83 -10.54 -5.49
N ARG A 62 8.12 -10.24 -5.49
CA ARG A 62 9.12 -10.78 -4.55
C ARG A 62 9.60 -9.77 -3.52
N ASP A 63 9.19 -8.52 -3.63
CA ASP A 63 9.51 -7.49 -2.66
C ASP A 63 8.68 -7.69 -1.38
N VAL A 64 9.36 -8.15 -0.32
CA VAL A 64 8.73 -8.41 0.98
C VAL A 64 8.06 -7.17 1.58
N THR A 65 8.50 -5.97 1.20
CA THR A 65 7.91 -4.72 1.67
C THR A 65 6.54 -4.45 1.06
N ASN A 66 6.10 -5.21 0.06
CA ASN A 66 4.78 -5.06 -0.57
C ASN A 66 3.64 -5.82 0.13
N ARG A 67 3.94 -6.63 1.15
CA ARG A 67 2.90 -7.36 1.89
C ARG A 67 1.87 -6.41 2.52
N ASN A 68 0.63 -6.87 2.64
CA ASN A 68 -0.50 -6.15 3.22
C ASN A 68 -0.89 -4.83 2.54
N LYS A 69 -0.19 -4.43 1.48
CA LYS A 69 -0.49 -3.26 0.66
C LYS A 69 -1.17 -3.66 -0.65
N ARG A 70 -1.88 -2.71 -1.25
CA ARG A 70 -2.37 -2.80 -2.63
C ARG A 70 -1.48 -1.92 -3.51
N SER A 71 -1.35 -2.23 -4.79
CA SER A 71 -0.67 -1.34 -5.74
C SER A 71 -1.55 -0.96 -6.93
N VAL A 72 -1.26 0.21 -7.48
CA VAL A 72 -1.83 0.75 -8.73
C VAL A 72 -0.69 1.41 -9.52
N VAL A 73 -0.83 1.49 -10.84
CA VAL A 73 0.10 2.18 -11.75
C VAL A 73 -0.54 3.48 -12.23
#